data_AF-A0A961A6L4-F1
#
_entry.id   AF-A0A961A6L4-F1
#
_cell.length_a   1.000
_cell.length_b   1.000
_cell.length_c   1.000
_cell.angle_alpha   90.00
_cell.angle_beta   90.00
_cell.angle_gamma   90.00
#
_symmetry.space_group_name_H-M   'P 1'
#
loop_
_entity.id
_entity.type
_entity.pdbx_description
1 polymer ?
#
loop_
_entity_poly.entity_id
_entity_poly.type
_entity_poly.pdbx_seq_one_letter_code
_entity_poly.pdbx_strand_id
1 'polypeptide(L)'
;MDQESKNCVLLLVEDNPADADLVRALLESDRQKHYQFMHVTHLAQAMDRLRDEQIDVMLLDLRLPDTSGVETVKTVKLASRTVPIIVLTGSDEESVGLDCIDAGAQDFLRKDEMRPLILRKAIEFALSRQREADRRQADETMSAFRSMSSESSSTMITAMLAGTGPLREREPELFNEISLEYNGILRDYFDHVRGKLEKPRDAMESLVTRLGENGAGPRDLIDVHVRALDELVMLMDSDYGTYITVEGRLLALELMGILVEFYRVGTRRRGFDGGLS
;
A
#
# COMPACT_ATOMS: atom_id res chain seq x y z
N MET A 1 26.04 6.16 -16.10
CA MET A 1 25.77 6.38 -14.67
C MET A 1 24.77 5.34 -14.29
N ASP A 2 25.28 4.26 -13.70
CA ASP A 2 24.54 3.09 -13.33
C ASP A 2 23.50 3.48 -12.27
N GLN A 3 22.22 3.35 -12.62
CA GLN A 3 21.17 3.31 -11.61
C GLN A 3 21.44 2.06 -10.78
N GLU A 4 21.75 2.24 -9.49
CA GLU A 4 21.73 1.19 -8.48
C GLU A 4 20.44 0.39 -8.67
N SER A 5 20.54 -0.77 -9.31
CA SER A 5 19.40 -1.63 -9.58
C SER A 5 18.97 -2.16 -8.23
N LYS A 6 17.86 -1.60 -7.71
CA LYS A 6 17.17 -2.09 -6.52
C LYS A 6 17.10 -3.62 -6.61
N ASN A 7 17.70 -4.29 -5.64
CA ASN A 7 17.79 -5.75 -5.62
C ASN A 7 16.35 -6.29 -5.54
N CYS A 8 15.94 -7.08 -6.55
CA CYS A 8 14.57 -7.60 -6.62
C CYS A 8 14.42 -8.76 -5.65
N VAL A 9 13.55 -8.62 -4.65
CA VAL A 9 13.30 -9.63 -3.63
C VAL A 9 12.32 -10.67 -4.17
N LEU A 10 12.83 -11.88 -4.43
CA LEU A 10 12.06 -12.98 -4.99
C LEU A 10 11.85 -14.06 -3.93
N LEU A 11 10.59 -14.41 -3.68
CA LEU A 11 10.21 -15.52 -2.81
C LEU A 11 9.80 -16.73 -3.65
N LEU A 12 10.52 -17.85 -3.50
CA LEU A 12 10.12 -19.14 -4.02
C LEU A 12 9.44 -19.97 -2.92
N VAL A 13 8.28 -20.54 -3.25
CA VAL A 13 7.57 -21.51 -2.41
C VAL A 13 7.56 -22.85 -3.14
N GLU A 14 8.40 -23.78 -2.69
CA GLU A 14 8.70 -25.05 -3.37
C GLU A 14 9.21 -26.07 -2.34
N ASP A 15 8.59 -27.24 -2.24
CA ASP A 15 8.99 -28.27 -1.27
C ASP A 15 10.06 -29.22 -1.80
N ASN A 16 10.16 -29.37 -3.13
CA ASN A 16 11.17 -30.19 -3.77
C ASN A 16 12.53 -29.44 -3.86
N PRO A 17 13.57 -29.91 -3.15
CA PRO A 17 14.87 -29.24 -3.15
C PRO A 17 15.52 -29.20 -4.55
N ALA A 18 15.29 -30.19 -5.40
CA ALA A 18 15.87 -30.22 -6.75
C ALA A 18 15.26 -29.14 -7.66
N ASP A 19 13.95 -28.91 -7.54
CA ASP A 19 13.26 -27.86 -8.29
C ASP A 19 13.67 -26.48 -7.78
N ALA A 20 13.81 -26.33 -6.46
CA ALA A 20 14.29 -25.09 -5.85
C ALA A 20 15.73 -24.73 -6.27
N ASP A 21 16.63 -25.72 -6.30
CA ASP A 21 18.01 -25.55 -6.76
C ASP A 21 18.07 -25.21 -8.25
N LEU A 22 17.20 -25.80 -9.08
CA LEU A 22 17.09 -25.46 -10.49
C LEU A 22 16.68 -23.99 -10.67
N VAL A 23 15.63 -23.54 -10.00
CA VAL A 23 15.17 -22.14 -10.08
C VAL A 23 16.28 -21.19 -9.64
N ARG A 24 16.96 -21.49 -8.53
CA ARG A 24 18.10 -20.70 -8.05
C ARG A 24 19.19 -20.61 -9.11
N ALA A 25 19.61 -21.73 -9.69
CA ALA A 25 20.65 -21.76 -10.72
C ALA A 25 20.24 -20.98 -11.99
N LEU A 26 18.96 -21.05 -12.39
CA LEU A 26 18.44 -20.28 -13.51
C LEU A 26 18.53 -18.77 -13.25
N LEU A 27 18.16 -18.32 -12.04
CA LEU A 27 18.25 -16.91 -11.64
C LEU A 27 19.70 -16.43 -11.50
N GLU A 28 20.60 -17.25 -10.96
CA GLU A 28 22.02 -16.91 -10.81
C GLU A 28 22.78 -16.87 -12.15
N SER A 29 22.35 -17.68 -13.12
CA SER A 29 22.93 -17.69 -14.47
C SER A 29 22.67 -16.41 -15.27
N ASP A 30 21.68 -15.62 -14.84
CA ASP A 30 21.29 -14.36 -15.47
C ASP A 30 22.16 -13.21 -14.96
N ARG A 31 23.15 -12.81 -15.78
CA ARG A 31 24.08 -11.72 -15.45
C ARG A 31 23.45 -10.32 -15.58
N GLN A 32 22.21 -10.21 -16.05
CA GLN A 32 21.56 -8.92 -16.29
C GLN A 32 20.89 -8.36 -15.03
N LYS A 33 20.53 -9.22 -14.05
CA LYS A 33 19.77 -8.80 -12.89
C LYS A 33 20.12 -9.64 -11.67
N HIS A 34 20.27 -8.98 -10.52
CA HIS A 34 20.47 -9.65 -9.25
C HIS A 34 19.14 -9.75 -8.50
N TYR A 35 18.83 -10.96 -8.04
CA TYR A 35 17.66 -11.25 -7.21
C TYR A 35 18.13 -11.56 -5.79
N GLN A 36 17.50 -10.96 -4.80
CA GLN A 36 17.58 -11.43 -3.43
C GLN A 36 16.63 -12.63 -3.31
N PHE A 37 17.20 -13.82 -3.46
CA PHE A 37 16.45 -15.07 -3.50
C PHE A 37 16.14 -15.59 -2.09
N MET A 38 14.84 -15.72 -1.79
CA MET A 38 14.32 -16.37 -0.60
C MET A 38 13.57 -17.64 -0.99
N HIS A 39 13.69 -18.67 -0.17
CA HIS A 39 13.05 -19.96 -0.42
C HIS A 39 12.42 -20.49 0.87
N VAL A 40 11.19 -20.96 0.73
CA VAL A 40 10.41 -21.64 1.78
C VAL A 40 9.75 -22.88 1.17
N THR A 41 9.44 -23.87 2.01
CA THR A 41 8.93 -25.18 1.55
C THR A 41 7.45 -25.39 1.81
N HIS A 42 6.81 -24.47 2.53
CA HIS A 42 5.41 -24.54 2.90
C HIS A 42 4.74 -23.19 2.66
N LEU A 43 3.46 -23.20 2.30
CA LEU A 43 2.71 -21.96 2.12
C LEU A 43 2.66 -21.16 3.42
N ALA A 44 2.46 -21.82 4.57
CA ALA A 44 2.41 -21.14 5.87
C ALA A 44 3.65 -20.25 6.13
N GLN A 45 4.84 -20.73 5.78
CA GLN A 45 6.08 -19.95 5.89
C GLN A 45 6.10 -18.76 4.93
N ALA A 46 5.58 -18.92 3.71
CA ALA A 46 5.45 -17.82 2.78
C ALA A 46 4.51 -16.73 3.34
N MET A 47 3.42 -17.13 4.00
CA MET A 47 2.49 -16.18 4.64
C MET A 47 3.14 -15.40 5.77
N ASP A 48 4.01 -16.03 6.57
CA ASP A 48 4.77 -15.35 7.61
C ASP A 48 5.73 -14.31 7.00
N ARG A 49 6.46 -14.69 5.94
CA ARG A 49 7.37 -13.79 5.21
C ARG A 49 6.64 -12.62 4.57
N LEU A 50 5.47 -12.83 3.98
CA LEU A 50 4.66 -11.77 3.36
C LEU A 50 4.16 -10.73 4.39
N ARG A 51 4.10 -11.08 5.68
CA ARG A 51 3.75 -10.12 6.75
C ARG A 51 4.95 -9.29 7.19
N ASP A 52 6.12 -9.92 7.28
CA ASP A 52 7.30 -9.32 7.92
C ASP A 52 8.25 -8.66 6.92
N GLU A 53 8.19 -9.03 5.64
CA GLU A 53 9.17 -8.67 4.63
C GLU A 53 8.53 -8.11 3.35
N GLN A 54 9.24 -7.22 2.67
CA GLN A 54 8.83 -6.71 1.37
C GLN A 54 9.27 -7.67 0.26
N ILE A 55 8.30 -8.37 -0.34
CA ILE A 55 8.52 -9.28 -1.47
C ILE A 55 8.12 -8.56 -2.77
N ASP A 56 8.99 -8.55 -3.78
CA ASP A 56 8.70 -7.92 -5.07
C ASP A 56 7.99 -8.87 -6.02
N VAL A 57 8.27 -10.19 -5.94
CA VAL A 57 7.66 -11.22 -6.78
C VAL A 57 7.71 -12.57 -6.08
N MET A 58 6.68 -13.39 -6.30
CA MET A 58 6.59 -14.73 -5.75
C MET A 58 6.50 -15.77 -6.87
N LEU A 59 7.35 -16.79 -6.79
CA LEU A 59 7.25 -18.02 -7.59
C LEU A 59 6.60 -19.09 -6.73
N LEU A 60 5.55 -19.73 -7.23
CA LEU A 60 4.67 -20.58 -6.43
C LEU A 60 4.47 -21.94 -7.07
N ASP A 61 4.91 -23.01 -6.40
CA ASP A 61 4.44 -24.36 -6.72
C ASP A 61 2.96 -24.53 -6.31
N LEU A 62 2.22 -25.28 -7.12
CA LEU A 62 0.86 -25.71 -6.84
C LEU A 62 0.80 -26.99 -6.00
N ARG A 63 1.89 -27.74 -5.81
CA ARG A 63 1.92 -28.92 -4.95
C ARG A 63 2.80 -28.65 -3.74
N LEU A 64 2.18 -28.24 -2.65
CA LEU A 64 2.87 -28.06 -1.38
C LEU A 64 2.32 -29.06 -0.34
N PRO A 65 3.08 -29.39 0.71
CA PRO A 65 2.62 -30.30 1.75
C PRO A 65 1.35 -29.81 2.49
N ASP A 66 1.13 -28.50 2.54
CA ASP A 66 0.06 -27.85 3.31
C ASP A 66 -1.07 -27.27 2.44
N THR A 67 -0.95 -27.28 1.11
CA THR A 67 -1.95 -26.72 0.19
C THR A 67 -1.75 -27.23 -1.23
N SER A 68 -2.80 -27.20 -2.05
CA SER A 68 -2.71 -27.65 -3.44
C SER A 68 -3.54 -26.85 -4.43
N GLY A 69 -3.02 -26.70 -5.65
CA GLY A 69 -3.72 -26.14 -6.80
C GLY A 69 -4.09 -24.67 -6.64
N VAL A 70 -5.21 -24.29 -7.26
CA VAL A 70 -5.70 -22.90 -7.33
C VAL A 70 -5.93 -22.27 -5.96
N GLU A 71 -6.23 -23.08 -4.93
CA GLU A 71 -6.47 -22.59 -3.57
C GLU A 71 -5.23 -21.95 -2.95
N THR A 72 -4.04 -22.43 -3.33
CA THR A 72 -2.76 -21.84 -2.94
C THR A 72 -2.66 -20.38 -3.42
N VAL A 73 -3.01 -20.13 -4.68
CA VAL A 73 -3.00 -18.78 -5.28
C VAL A 73 -3.99 -17.86 -4.57
N LYS A 74 -5.23 -18.34 -4.34
CA LYS A 74 -6.27 -17.56 -3.66
C LYS A 74 -5.84 -17.16 -2.25
N THR A 75 -5.26 -18.10 -1.50
CA THR A 75 -4.78 -17.85 -0.13
C THR A 75 -3.73 -16.73 -0.11
N VAL A 76 -2.78 -16.76 -1.06
CA VAL A 76 -1.77 -15.69 -1.15
C VAL A 76 -2.41 -14.36 -1.53
N LYS A 77 -3.28 -14.32 -2.55
CA LYS A 77 -3.92 -13.06 -3.00
C LYS A 77 -4.82 -12.43 -1.94
N LEU A 78 -5.37 -13.24 -1.03
CA LEU A 78 -6.12 -12.75 0.13
C LEU A 78 -5.22 -12.05 1.16
N ALA A 79 -3.99 -12.54 1.37
CA ALA A 79 -3.06 -11.92 2.29
C ALA A 79 -2.26 -10.76 1.69
N SER A 80 -1.92 -10.85 0.40
CA SER A 80 -1.21 -9.80 -0.31
C SER A 80 -1.75 -9.61 -1.72
N ARG A 81 -2.36 -8.45 -1.96
CA ARG A 81 -2.88 -8.08 -3.28
C ARG A 81 -1.79 -7.56 -4.22
N THR A 82 -0.73 -7.00 -3.65
CA THR A 82 0.31 -6.23 -4.36
C THR A 82 1.50 -7.08 -4.79
N VAL A 83 1.65 -8.30 -4.27
CA VAL A 83 2.73 -9.19 -4.70
C VAL A 83 2.29 -9.96 -5.95
N PRO A 84 3.00 -9.83 -7.08
CA PRO A 84 2.73 -10.61 -8.26
C PRO A 84 3.18 -12.07 -8.06
N ILE A 85 2.32 -13.00 -8.46
CA ILE A 85 2.48 -14.44 -8.35
C ILE A 85 2.70 -15.01 -9.76
N ILE A 86 3.80 -15.74 -9.92
CA ILE A 86 4.03 -16.59 -11.08
C ILE A 86 3.93 -18.03 -10.61
N VAL A 87 2.99 -18.77 -11.16
CA VAL A 87 2.77 -20.16 -10.80
C VAL A 87 3.75 -21.06 -11.55
N LEU A 88 4.35 -22.02 -10.85
CA LEU A 88 5.17 -23.07 -11.44
C LEU A 88 4.34 -24.34 -11.56
N THR A 89 4.10 -24.81 -12.77
CA THR A 89 3.25 -25.99 -13.03
C THR A 89 4.05 -27.21 -13.48
N GLY A 90 3.60 -28.39 -13.08
CA GLY A 90 4.08 -29.65 -13.64
C GLY A 90 3.44 -29.97 -15.00
N SER A 91 3.99 -30.96 -15.73
CA SER A 91 3.50 -31.34 -17.06
C SER A 91 2.04 -31.86 -17.08
N ASP A 92 1.51 -32.32 -15.94
CA ASP A 92 0.15 -32.86 -15.82
C ASP A 92 -0.90 -31.80 -15.45
N GLU A 93 -0.53 -30.51 -15.38
CA GLU A 93 -1.31 -29.46 -14.72
C GLU A 93 -1.67 -28.28 -15.64
N GLU A 94 -1.57 -28.46 -16.95
CA GLU A 94 -1.78 -27.37 -17.91
C GLU A 94 -3.17 -26.72 -17.79
N SER A 95 -4.22 -27.51 -17.54
CA SER A 95 -5.58 -26.97 -17.32
C SER A 95 -5.69 -26.12 -16.05
N VAL A 96 -4.84 -26.38 -15.05
CA VAL A 96 -4.82 -25.65 -13.76
C VAL A 96 -4.15 -24.29 -13.91
N GLY A 97 -3.27 -24.12 -14.91
CA GLY A 97 -2.57 -22.85 -15.17
C GLY A 97 -3.53 -21.70 -15.45
N LEU A 98 -4.55 -21.92 -16.28
CA LEU A 98 -5.56 -20.90 -16.58
C LEU A 98 -6.43 -20.56 -15.37
N ASP A 99 -6.86 -21.56 -14.60
CA ASP A 99 -7.63 -21.35 -13.38
C ASP A 99 -6.84 -20.52 -12.34
N CYS A 100 -5.51 -20.64 -12.33
CA CYS A 100 -4.64 -19.82 -11.49
C CYS A 100 -4.60 -18.36 -11.92
N ILE A 101 -4.61 -18.08 -13.23
CA ILE A 101 -4.72 -16.71 -13.76
C ILE A 101 -6.04 -16.09 -13.33
N ASP A 102 -7.15 -16.82 -13.46
CA ASP A 102 -8.48 -16.38 -13.02
C ASP A 102 -8.54 -16.15 -11.50
N ALA A 103 -7.76 -16.92 -10.72
CA ALA A 103 -7.59 -16.72 -9.28
C ALA A 103 -6.68 -15.54 -8.91
N GLY A 104 -6.04 -14.88 -9.88
CA GLY A 104 -5.26 -13.66 -9.69
C GLY A 104 -3.75 -13.82 -9.80
N ALA A 105 -3.24 -14.97 -10.26
CA ALA A 105 -1.85 -15.10 -10.68
C ALA A 105 -1.57 -14.23 -11.92
N GLN A 106 -0.36 -13.71 -12.01
CA GLN A 106 0.05 -12.84 -13.11
C GLN A 106 0.55 -13.63 -14.31
N ASP A 107 1.08 -14.82 -14.08
CA ASP A 107 1.56 -15.73 -15.12
C ASP A 107 1.66 -17.16 -14.59
N PHE A 108 1.87 -18.12 -15.49
CA PHE A 108 2.32 -19.46 -15.12
C PHE A 108 3.45 -19.93 -16.02
N LEU A 109 4.38 -20.70 -15.47
CA LEU A 109 5.50 -21.30 -16.15
C LEU A 109 5.53 -22.79 -15.89
N ARG A 110 5.68 -23.57 -16.96
CA ARG A 110 5.90 -25.00 -16.82
C ARG A 110 7.32 -25.28 -16.38
N LYS A 111 7.48 -26.15 -15.37
CA LYS A 111 8.78 -26.50 -14.80
C LYS A 111 9.75 -27.08 -15.83
N ASP A 112 9.24 -27.86 -16.79
CA ASP A 112 10.02 -28.52 -17.86
C ASP A 112 10.47 -27.56 -18.98
N GLU A 113 9.82 -26.42 -19.14
CA GLU A 113 10.16 -25.41 -20.15
C GLU A 113 10.98 -24.25 -19.58
N MET A 114 11.26 -24.24 -18.27
CA MET A 114 11.99 -23.15 -17.62
C MET A 114 13.40 -23.00 -18.17
N ARG A 115 13.69 -21.79 -18.65
CA ARG A 115 15.00 -21.35 -19.17
C ARG A 115 15.30 -19.98 -18.56
N PRO A 116 16.58 -19.57 -18.41
CA PRO A 116 16.92 -18.30 -17.75
C PRO A 116 16.19 -17.10 -18.37
N LEU A 117 16.14 -17.05 -19.71
CA LEU A 117 15.44 -15.97 -20.43
C LEU A 117 13.92 -15.97 -20.21
N ILE A 118 13.30 -17.14 -20.15
CA ILE A 118 11.84 -17.27 -19.98
C ILE A 118 11.46 -16.85 -18.56
N LEU A 119 12.19 -17.35 -17.55
CA LEU A 119 11.97 -17.00 -16.16
C LEU A 119 12.16 -15.49 -15.93
N ARG A 120 13.25 -14.91 -16.44
CA ARG A 120 13.49 -13.46 -16.36
C ARG A 120 12.33 -12.67 -16.97
N LYS A 121 11.92 -13.00 -18.19
CA LYS A 121 10.82 -12.29 -18.87
C LYS A 121 9.51 -12.40 -18.14
N ALA A 122 9.18 -13.57 -17.60
CA ALA A 122 7.97 -13.77 -16.80
C ALA A 122 7.99 -12.87 -15.56
N ILE A 123 9.12 -12.82 -14.84
CA ILE A 123 9.29 -11.93 -13.68
C ILE A 123 9.16 -10.46 -14.09
N GLU A 124 9.84 -10.03 -15.16
CA GLU A 124 9.77 -8.65 -15.66
C GLU A 124 8.35 -8.25 -16.05
N PHE A 125 7.62 -9.12 -16.77
CA PHE A 125 6.24 -8.85 -17.15
C PHE A 125 5.30 -8.85 -15.95
N ALA A 126 5.45 -9.77 -15.00
CA ALA A 126 4.64 -9.81 -13.80
C ALA A 126 4.82 -8.52 -12.96
N LEU A 127 6.07 -8.08 -12.77
CA LEU A 127 6.39 -6.81 -12.10
C LEU A 127 5.84 -5.60 -12.86
N SER A 128 6.00 -5.57 -14.18
CA SER A 128 5.48 -4.47 -15.00
C SER A 128 3.96 -4.37 -14.93
N ARG A 129 3.25 -5.50 -14.99
CA ARG A 129 1.78 -5.56 -14.86
C ARG A 129 1.33 -5.10 -13.48
N GLN A 130 2.03 -5.52 -12.42
CA GLN A 130 1.71 -5.11 -11.05
C GLN A 130 1.90 -3.60 -10.86
N ARG A 131 3.04 -3.04 -11.31
CA ARG A 131 3.30 -1.59 -11.26
C ARG A 131 2.25 -0.77 -12.00
N GLU A 132 1.80 -1.25 -13.16
CA GLU A 132 0.75 -0.57 -13.90
C GLU A 132 -0.60 -0.59 -13.15
N ALA A 133 -0.95 -1.74 -12.54
CA ALA A 133 -2.15 -1.87 -11.73
C ALA A 133 -2.09 -0.97 -10.49
N ASP A 134 -0.97 -0.95 -9.78
CA ASP A 134 -0.76 -0.12 -8.60
C ASP A 134 -0.85 1.36 -8.97
N ARG A 135 -0.21 1.78 -10.08
CA ARG A 135 -0.27 3.17 -10.57
C ARG A 135 -1.71 3.57 -10.92
N ARG A 136 -2.45 2.71 -11.61
CA ARG A 136 -3.87 2.97 -11.93
C ARG A 136 -4.70 3.15 -10.66
N GLN A 137 -4.49 2.30 -9.65
CA GLN A 137 -5.18 2.41 -8.37
C GLN A 137 -4.80 3.71 -7.62
N ALA A 138 -3.53 4.11 -7.66
CA ALA A 138 -3.10 5.39 -7.08
C ALA A 138 -3.72 6.58 -7.81
N ASP A 139 -3.77 6.57 -9.15
CA ASP A 139 -4.41 7.62 -9.94
C ASP A 139 -5.91 7.74 -9.62
N GLU A 140 -6.62 6.61 -9.51
CA GLU A 140 -8.03 6.56 -9.10
C GLU A 140 -8.23 7.10 -7.67
N THR A 141 -7.38 6.69 -6.74
CA THR A 141 -7.42 7.14 -5.34
C THR A 141 -7.16 8.65 -5.24
N MET A 142 -6.14 9.15 -5.95
CA MET A 142 -5.81 10.57 -6.03
C MET A 142 -6.96 11.37 -6.64
N SER A 143 -7.55 10.88 -7.74
CA SER A 143 -8.71 11.52 -8.37
C SER A 143 -9.88 11.61 -7.40
N ALA A 144 -10.17 10.54 -6.65
CA ALA A 144 -11.24 10.53 -5.65
C ALA A 144 -11.00 11.59 -4.56
N PHE A 145 -9.78 11.69 -4.02
CA PHE A 145 -9.44 12.71 -3.03
C PHE A 145 -9.54 14.14 -3.57
N ARG A 146 -9.06 14.39 -4.80
CA ARG A 146 -9.20 15.70 -5.46
C ARG A 146 -10.67 16.05 -5.70
N SER A 147 -11.51 15.09 -6.07
CA SER A 147 -12.96 15.28 -6.16
C SER A 147 -13.56 15.64 -4.80
N MET A 148 -13.18 14.97 -3.71
CA MET A 148 -13.65 15.32 -2.35
C MET A 148 -13.20 16.73 -1.90
N SER A 149 -11.99 17.15 -2.29
CA SER A 149 -11.47 18.50 -2.02
C SER A 149 -12.19 19.58 -2.83
N SER A 150 -12.65 19.27 -4.04
CA SER A 150 -13.24 20.23 -4.99
C SER A 150 -14.79 20.25 -4.97
N GLU A 151 -15.46 19.09 -4.96
CA GLU A 151 -16.91 18.95 -4.97
C GLU A 151 -17.50 19.03 -3.56
N SER A 152 -17.87 20.25 -3.13
CA SER A 152 -19.07 20.56 -2.34
C SER A 152 -19.02 22.01 -1.87
N SER A 153 -19.53 22.95 -2.65
CA SER A 153 -19.88 24.28 -2.10
C SER A 153 -21.02 24.22 -1.07
N SER A 154 -21.56 23.02 -0.78
CA SER A 154 -22.42 22.77 0.38
C SER A 154 -21.56 22.49 1.61
N THR A 155 -21.17 23.58 2.26
CA THR A 155 -20.69 23.66 3.63
C THR A 155 -21.23 22.53 4.51
N MET A 156 -20.34 21.69 5.08
CA MET A 156 -20.71 20.76 6.15
C MET A 156 -21.50 21.52 7.21
N ILE A 157 -22.51 20.90 7.84
CA ILE A 157 -23.32 21.51 8.92
C ILE A 157 -22.43 22.18 9.98
N THR A 158 -21.23 21.65 10.24
CA THR A 158 -20.21 22.21 11.14
C THR A 158 -19.62 23.56 10.68
N ALA A 159 -19.35 23.74 9.39
CA ALA A 159 -18.87 25.02 8.85
C ALA A 159 -20.01 26.04 8.71
N MET A 160 -21.28 25.60 8.60
CA MET A 160 -22.45 26.47 8.78
C MET A 160 -22.62 26.90 10.25
N LEU A 161 -22.31 26.02 11.22
CA LEU A 161 -22.38 26.32 12.65
C LEU A 161 -21.24 27.26 13.12
N ALA A 162 -20.07 27.21 12.48
CA ALA A 162 -18.93 28.08 12.81
C ALA A 162 -18.84 29.35 11.95
N GLY A 163 -19.49 29.39 10.78
CA GLY A 163 -19.51 30.58 9.90
C GLY A 163 -18.19 30.88 9.17
N THR A 164 -17.26 29.94 9.14
CA THR A 164 -15.90 30.14 8.61
C THR A 164 -15.65 29.27 7.38
N GLY A 165 -15.18 29.88 6.28
CA GLY A 165 -14.84 29.20 5.03
C GLY A 165 -13.66 28.20 5.16
N PRO A 166 -13.20 27.60 4.05
CA PRO A 166 -12.09 26.64 4.05
C PRO A 166 -10.86 27.19 4.77
N LEU A 167 -10.17 26.35 5.54
CA LEU A 167 -8.97 26.73 6.31
C LEU A 167 -7.90 27.34 5.39
N ARG A 168 -7.70 26.74 4.22
CA ARG A 168 -6.75 27.20 3.19
C ARG A 168 -7.02 28.63 2.70
N GLU A 169 -8.26 29.10 2.77
CA GLU A 169 -8.67 30.44 2.33
C GLU A 169 -8.65 31.44 3.49
N ARG A 170 -9.10 31.00 4.68
CA ARG A 170 -9.20 31.87 5.86
C ARG A 170 -7.83 32.12 6.50
N GLU A 171 -7.00 31.08 6.60
CA GLU A 171 -5.71 31.08 7.28
C GLU A 171 -4.66 30.29 6.46
N PRO A 172 -4.17 30.87 5.34
CA PRO A 172 -3.24 30.19 4.44
C PRO A 172 -1.90 29.81 5.07
N GLU A 173 -1.39 30.63 5.98
CA GLU A 173 -0.12 30.37 6.69
C GLU A 173 -0.25 29.14 7.59
N LEU A 174 -1.31 29.08 8.41
CA LEU A 174 -1.60 27.92 9.26
C LEU A 174 -1.83 26.66 8.42
N PHE A 175 -2.56 26.77 7.30
CA PHE A 175 -2.75 25.63 6.40
C PHE A 175 -1.43 25.07 5.87
N ASN A 176 -0.47 25.93 5.50
CA ASN A 176 0.85 25.49 5.06
C ASN A 176 1.65 24.84 6.20
N GLU A 177 1.61 25.40 7.42
CA GLU A 177 2.26 24.79 8.58
C GLU A 177 1.71 23.40 8.91
N ILE A 178 0.39 23.27 8.95
CA ILE A 178 -0.30 21.99 9.19
C ILE A 178 0.03 20.99 8.08
N SER A 179 0.15 21.44 6.83
CA SER A 179 0.53 20.57 5.70
C SER A 179 1.96 20.04 5.84
N LEU A 180 2.89 20.87 6.30
CA LEU A 180 4.26 20.44 6.59
C LEU A 180 4.32 19.44 7.75
N GLU A 181 3.55 19.69 8.83
CA GLU A 181 3.44 18.75 9.96
C GLU A 181 2.83 17.42 9.51
N TYR A 182 1.76 17.46 8.72
CA TYR A 182 1.10 16.28 8.15
C TYR A 182 2.08 15.45 7.29
N ASN A 183 2.94 16.08 6.49
CA ASN A 183 3.94 15.38 5.69
C ASN A 183 4.89 14.54 6.56
N GLY A 184 5.30 15.05 7.72
CA GLY A 184 6.11 14.30 8.69
C GLY A 184 5.34 13.10 9.25
N ILE A 185 4.13 13.34 9.74
CA ILE A 185 3.24 12.30 10.28
C ILE A 185 2.96 11.21 9.24
N LEU A 186 2.71 11.60 8.00
CA LEU A 186 2.47 10.66 6.91
C LEU A 186 3.69 9.77 6.70
N ARG A 187 4.91 10.31 6.64
CA ARG A 187 6.13 9.49 6.53
C ARG A 187 6.29 8.52 7.71
N ASP A 188 6.12 9.02 8.94
CA ASP A 188 6.26 8.21 10.16
C ASP A 188 5.19 7.11 10.26
N TYR A 189 3.95 7.42 9.86
CA TYR A 189 2.87 6.45 9.79
C TYR A 189 3.18 5.35 8.77
N PHE A 190 3.81 5.69 7.65
CA PHE A 190 4.26 4.69 6.67
C PHE A 190 5.34 3.76 7.22
N ASP A 191 6.32 4.31 7.95
CA ASP A 191 7.32 3.48 8.61
C ASP A 191 6.70 2.61 9.71
N HIS A 192 5.65 3.08 10.37
CA HIS A 192 4.85 2.27 11.29
C HIS A 192 4.14 1.10 10.60
N VAL A 193 3.46 1.34 9.47
CA VAL A 193 2.79 0.27 8.69
C VAL A 193 3.79 -0.80 8.23
N ARG A 194 5.06 -0.42 8.02
CA ARG A 194 6.16 -1.35 7.69
C ARG A 194 6.82 -2.00 8.91
N GLY A 195 6.30 -1.80 10.11
CA GLY A 195 6.85 -2.35 11.35
C GLY A 195 8.20 -1.76 11.76
N LYS A 196 8.62 -0.62 11.17
CA LYS A 196 9.90 0.03 11.47
C LYS A 196 9.83 1.02 12.61
N LEU A 197 8.64 1.58 12.87
CA LEU A 197 8.42 2.59 13.88
C LEU A 197 7.15 2.29 14.68
N GLU A 198 7.10 2.79 15.90
CA GLU A 198 5.83 2.91 16.62
C GLU A 198 4.92 3.93 15.93
N LYS A 199 3.63 3.77 16.12
CA LYS A 199 2.63 4.67 15.54
C LYS A 199 2.82 6.09 16.10
N PRO A 200 2.84 7.16 15.27
CA PRO A 200 3.04 8.53 15.73
C PRO A 200 1.77 9.14 16.36
N ARG A 201 1.22 8.48 17.40
CA ARG A 201 -0.07 8.82 18.02
C ARG A 201 -0.11 10.25 18.54
N ASP A 202 0.91 10.65 19.29
CA ASP A 202 0.96 11.99 19.89
C ASP A 202 0.98 13.10 18.83
N ALA A 203 1.71 12.87 17.74
CA ALA A 203 1.76 13.81 16.61
C ALA A 203 0.41 13.87 15.87
N MET A 204 -0.25 12.73 15.66
CA MET A 204 -1.60 12.66 15.09
C MET A 204 -2.62 13.43 15.95
N GLU A 205 -2.60 13.23 17.27
CA GLU A 205 -3.50 13.91 18.21
C GLU A 205 -3.21 15.42 18.31
N SER A 206 -1.93 15.82 18.30
CA SER A 206 -1.49 17.22 18.25
C SER A 206 -2.02 17.93 17.01
N LEU A 207 -1.80 17.35 15.82
CA LEU A 207 -2.28 17.90 14.55
C LEU A 207 -3.80 18.08 14.55
N VAL A 208 -4.55 17.07 15.00
CA VAL A 208 -6.01 17.12 15.06
C VAL A 208 -6.51 18.17 16.06
N THR A 209 -5.83 18.31 17.19
CA THR A 209 -6.16 19.34 18.20
C THR A 209 -5.98 20.73 17.60
N ARG A 210 -4.85 20.99 16.91
CA ARG A 210 -4.62 22.26 16.21
C ARG A 210 -5.68 22.52 15.14
N LEU A 211 -6.04 21.52 14.33
CA LEU A 211 -7.12 21.62 13.35
C LEU A 211 -8.46 21.98 14.03
N GLY A 212 -8.82 21.26 15.09
CA GLY A 212 -10.06 21.45 15.82
C GLY A 212 -10.18 22.81 16.51
N GLU A 213 -9.11 23.28 17.15
CA GLU A 213 -9.05 24.60 17.80
C GLU A 213 -9.23 25.76 16.81
N ASN A 214 -8.78 25.57 15.57
CA ASN A 214 -8.95 26.55 14.49
C ASN A 214 -10.23 26.32 13.65
N GLY A 215 -11.17 25.50 14.15
CA GLY A 215 -12.46 25.29 13.50
C GLY A 215 -12.34 24.63 12.13
N ALA A 216 -11.32 23.80 11.93
CA ALA A 216 -11.16 22.99 10.73
C ALA A 216 -12.02 21.73 10.81
N GLY A 217 -12.66 21.38 9.70
CA GLY A 217 -13.48 20.19 9.58
C GLY A 217 -12.77 19.04 8.84
N PRO A 218 -13.43 17.88 8.70
CA PRO A 218 -12.90 16.76 7.93
C PRO A 218 -12.49 17.13 6.50
N ARG A 219 -13.12 18.14 5.89
CA ARG A 219 -12.74 18.63 4.57
C ARG A 219 -11.38 19.30 4.56
N ASP A 220 -11.10 20.16 5.54
CA ASP A 220 -9.81 20.85 5.63
C ASP A 220 -8.67 19.84 5.81
N LEU A 221 -8.93 18.75 6.55
CA LEU A 221 -8.02 17.63 6.66
C LEU A 221 -7.81 16.90 5.32
N ILE A 222 -8.86 16.71 4.50
CA ILE A 222 -8.72 16.18 3.14
C ILE A 222 -7.89 17.13 2.26
N ASP A 223 -8.11 18.44 2.36
CA ASP A 223 -7.33 19.43 1.61
C ASP A 223 -5.84 19.38 1.98
N VAL A 224 -5.53 19.25 3.28
CA VAL A 224 -4.17 19.02 3.78
C VAL A 224 -3.59 17.71 3.22
N HIS A 225 -4.38 16.63 3.23
CA HIS A 225 -3.95 15.33 2.72
C HIS A 225 -3.64 15.36 1.22
N VAL A 226 -4.51 15.97 0.41
CA VAL A 226 -4.31 16.12 -1.04
C VAL A 226 -3.03 16.92 -1.32
N ARG A 227 -2.82 18.02 -0.60
CA ARG A 227 -1.60 18.82 -0.72
C ARG A 227 -0.35 18.00 -0.38
N ALA A 228 -0.38 17.23 0.71
CA ALA A 228 0.72 16.37 1.10
C ALA A 228 1.04 15.32 0.03
N LEU A 229 0.02 14.69 -0.56
CA LEU A 229 0.22 13.72 -1.63
C LEU A 229 0.80 14.38 -2.90
N ASP A 230 0.31 15.55 -3.29
CA ASP A 230 0.85 16.30 -4.43
C ASP A 230 2.34 16.64 -4.24
N GLU A 231 2.74 17.05 -3.04
CA GLU A 231 4.14 17.35 -2.71
C GLU A 231 5.03 16.09 -2.68
N LEU A 232 4.54 14.98 -2.12
CA LEU A 232 5.31 13.75 -1.96
C LEU A 232 5.49 12.97 -3.26
N VAL A 233 4.46 12.92 -4.12
CA VAL A 233 4.53 12.25 -5.43
C VAL A 233 5.57 12.91 -6.34
N MET A 234 5.82 14.22 -6.19
CA MET A 234 6.84 14.91 -6.97
C MET A 234 8.28 14.61 -6.53
N LEU A 235 8.49 14.18 -5.28
CA LEU A 235 9.81 14.11 -4.66
C LEU A 235 10.36 12.68 -4.51
N MET A 236 9.52 11.66 -4.70
CA MET A 236 9.87 10.26 -4.39
C MET A 236 9.82 9.38 -5.64
N ASP A 237 10.50 8.23 -5.59
CA ASP A 237 10.44 7.26 -6.69
C ASP A 237 8.98 6.79 -6.90
N SER A 238 8.64 6.50 -8.15
CA SER A 238 7.31 6.12 -8.63
C SER A 238 6.67 5.03 -7.79
N ASP A 239 7.41 3.96 -7.44
CA ASP A 239 6.92 2.87 -6.61
C ASP A 239 6.52 3.36 -5.20
N TYR A 240 7.29 4.29 -4.62
CA TYR A 240 6.99 4.87 -3.30
C TYR A 240 5.80 5.85 -3.37
N GLY A 241 5.76 6.69 -4.41
CA GLY A 241 4.67 7.64 -4.67
C GLY A 241 3.31 6.95 -4.87
N THR A 242 3.29 5.85 -5.59
CA THR A 242 2.09 5.03 -5.80
C THR A 242 1.62 4.41 -4.48
N TYR A 243 2.53 3.79 -3.73
CA TYR A 243 2.20 3.18 -2.45
C TYR A 243 1.69 4.22 -1.43
N ILE A 244 2.34 5.39 -1.35
CA ILE A 244 1.96 6.43 -0.39
C ILE A 244 0.55 7.01 -0.64
N THR A 245 0.18 7.11 -1.91
CA THR A 245 -1.15 7.57 -2.33
C THR A 245 -2.24 6.59 -1.92
N VAL A 246 -1.98 5.30 -2.08
CA VAL A 246 -2.95 4.23 -1.80
C VAL A 246 -3.12 4.04 -0.29
N GLU A 247 -2.02 3.89 0.46
CA GLU A 247 -2.08 3.61 1.90
C GLU A 247 -2.28 4.88 2.75
N GLY A 248 -1.94 6.06 2.24
CA GLY A 248 -2.15 7.35 2.91
C GLY A 248 -3.62 7.63 3.27
N ARG A 249 -4.55 6.99 2.56
CA ARG A 249 -5.98 7.02 2.89
C ARG A 249 -6.29 6.53 4.31
N LEU A 250 -5.54 5.56 4.82
CA LEU A 250 -5.77 4.99 6.16
C LEU A 250 -5.48 6.03 7.24
N LEU A 251 -4.38 6.77 7.09
CA LEU A 251 -4.06 7.89 7.96
C LEU A 251 -5.14 8.97 7.89
N ALA A 252 -5.58 9.35 6.68
CA ALA A 252 -6.62 10.36 6.50
C ALA A 252 -7.94 9.94 7.19
N LEU A 253 -8.37 8.69 7.03
CA LEU A 253 -9.56 8.12 7.70
C LEU A 253 -9.44 8.13 9.22
N GLU A 254 -8.26 7.78 9.73
CA GLU A 254 -8.02 7.77 11.16
C GLU A 254 -8.02 9.17 11.76
N LEU A 255 -7.31 10.11 11.15
CA LEU A 255 -7.31 11.52 11.57
C LEU A 255 -8.71 12.14 11.48
N MET A 256 -9.51 11.78 10.46
CA MET A 256 -10.91 12.19 10.38
C MET A 256 -11.72 11.66 11.56
N GLY A 257 -11.52 10.39 11.94
CA GLY A 257 -12.16 9.80 13.12
C GLY A 257 -11.81 10.53 14.43
N ILE A 258 -10.53 10.82 14.64
CA ILE A 258 -10.04 11.59 15.81
C ILE A 258 -10.64 13.00 15.80
N LEU A 259 -10.70 13.66 14.65
CA LEU A 259 -11.26 15.01 14.52
C LEU A 259 -12.76 15.04 14.83
N VAL A 260 -13.52 14.05 14.37
CA VAL A 260 -14.94 13.91 14.71
C VAL A 260 -15.12 13.71 16.21
N GLU A 261 -14.26 12.90 16.85
CA GLU A 261 -14.30 12.67 18.30
C GLU A 261 -14.00 13.95 19.09
N PHE A 262 -13.01 14.74 18.66
CA PHE A 262 -12.68 16.04 19.27
C PHE A 262 -13.93 16.93 19.39
N TYR A 263 -14.69 17.08 18.30
CA TYR A 263 -15.92 17.88 18.32
C TYR A 263 -17.05 17.25 19.13
N ARG A 264 -17.13 15.92 19.19
CA ARG A 264 -18.11 15.20 20.03
C ARG A 264 -17.86 15.45 21.52
N VAL A 265 -16.61 15.48 21.97
CA VAL A 265 -16.24 15.75 23.37
C VAL A 265 -16.42 17.25 23.69
N GLY A 266 -16.01 18.13 22.79
CA GLY A 266 -16.16 19.59 22.95
C GLY A 266 -17.62 20.04 23.07
N THR A 267 -18.52 19.43 22.32
CA THR A 267 -19.98 19.70 22.43
C THR A 267 -20.59 19.20 23.74
N ARG A 268 -20.12 18.07 24.30
CA ARG A 268 -20.55 17.60 25.63
C ARG A 268 -20.12 18.54 26.75
N ARG A 269 -18.93 19.14 26.70
CA ARG A 269 -18.48 20.12 27.71
C ARG A 269 -19.30 21.40 27.68
N ARG A 270 -19.61 21.95 26.50
CA ARG A 270 -20.49 23.14 26.37
C ARG A 270 -21.94 22.89 26.81
N GLY A 271 -22.43 21.66 26.68
CA GLY A 271 -23.78 21.27 27.14
C GLY A 271 -23.93 21.19 28.67
N PHE A 272 -22.83 21.09 29.42
CA PHE A 272 -22.86 21.09 30.89
C PHE A 272 -22.72 22.49 31.50
N ASP A 273 -22.04 23.43 30.82
CA ASP A 273 -21.89 24.81 31.31
C ASP A 273 -23.03 25.76 30.88
N GLY A 274 -23.96 25.32 30.03
CA GLY A 274 -25.11 26.10 29.57
C GLY A 274 -26.33 26.10 30.52
N GLY A 275 -26.17 25.52 31.71
CA GLY A 275 -27.24 25.43 32.71
C GLY A 275 -26.74 25.85 34.08
N LEU A 276 -26.46 27.15 34.27
CA LEU A 276 -26.66 27.90 35.52
C LEU A 276 -26.25 29.37 35.30
N SER A 277 -27.26 30.25 35.41
CA SER A 277 -27.25 31.72 35.55
C SER A 277 -27.16 32.57 34.29
#